data_AF-A0A090WR84-F1
#
_entry.id   AF-A0A090WR84-F1
#
_cell.length_a   1.000
_cell.length_b   1.000
_cell.length_c   1.000
_cell.angle_alpha   90.00
_cell.angle_beta   90.00
_cell.angle_gamma   90.00
#
_symmetry.space_group_name_H-M   'P 1'
#
loop_
_entity.id
_entity.type
_entity.pdbx_description
1 polymer ?
#
loop_
_entity_poly.entity_id
_entity_poly.type
_entity_poly.pdbx_seq_one_letter_code
_entity_poly.pdbx_strand_id
1 'polypeptide(L)' 'MTGHHSNRAGVWHTVNGRSLILDRETTIAQVFKDNGYATGIFGKWHLGDNYPFRPEDKGFEEVLVHSGGGVEQALDYWG' A
#
# COMPACT_ATOMS: atom_id res chain seq x y z
N MET A 1 4.08 -7.02 -0.04
CA MET A 1 2.81 -7.05 0.72
C MET A 1 1.95 -8.27 0.45
N THR A 2 1.84 -8.77 -0.78
CA THR A 2 0.82 -9.81 -1.14
C THR A 2 1.37 -11.23 -1.28
N GLY A 3 2.69 -11.41 -1.31
CA GLY A 3 3.31 -12.69 -1.66
C GLY A 3 3.22 -13.06 -3.15
N HIS A 4 2.57 -12.25 -3.98
CA HIS A 4 2.53 -12.41 -5.44
C HIS A 4 3.67 -11.68 -6.14
N HIS A 5 4.03 -12.15 -7.34
CA HIS A 5 4.88 -11.39 -8.25
C HIS A 5 4.24 -10.02 -8.55
N SER A 6 5.05 -8.97 -8.65
CA SER A 6 4.59 -7.58 -8.76
C SER A 6 3.56 -7.38 -9.87
N ASN A 7 3.84 -7.88 -11.08
CA ASN A 7 2.92 -7.83 -12.23
C ASN A 7 1.55 -8.47 -11.95
N ARG A 8 1.47 -9.54 -11.13
CA ARG A 8 0.19 -10.18 -10.74
C ARG A 8 -0.61 -9.33 -9.76
N ALA A 9 0.10 -8.60 -8.90
CA ALA A 9 -0.48 -7.65 -7.95
C ALA A 9 -0.80 -6.28 -8.58
N GLY A 10 -0.58 -6.13 -9.90
CA GLY A 10 -0.80 -4.90 -10.68
C GLY A 10 0.32 -3.86 -10.58
N VAL A 11 1.38 -4.15 -9.84
CA VAL A 11 2.51 -3.24 -9.63
C VAL A 11 3.64 -3.59 -10.59
N TRP A 12 3.94 -2.70 -11.53
CA TRP A 12 4.96 -3.00 -12.55
C TRP A 12 5.89 -1.80 -12.85
N HIS A 13 5.64 -0.66 -12.22
CA HIS A 13 6.53 0.49 -12.25
C HIS A 13 6.32 1.35 -10.99
N THR A 14 7.19 2.32 -10.73
CA THR A 14 7.21 3.08 -9.46
C THR A 14 6.55 4.46 -9.53
N VAL A 15 6.06 4.87 -10.69
CA VAL A 15 5.50 6.22 -10.94
C VAL A 15 4.32 6.14 -11.90
N ASN A 16 3.61 7.26 -12.09
CA ASN A 16 2.48 7.40 -13.00
C ASN A 16 1.35 6.40 -12.72
N GLY A 17 1.01 6.18 -11.44
CA GLY A 17 -0.08 5.30 -11.02
C GLY A 17 0.18 3.80 -11.20
N ARG A 18 1.39 3.41 -11.61
CA ARG A 18 1.76 1.99 -11.85
C ARG A 18 2.32 1.30 -10.61
N SER A 19 2.48 2.05 -9.52
CA SER A 19 2.81 1.59 -8.18
C SER A 19 1.59 1.10 -7.40
N LEU A 20 0.37 1.37 -7.89
CA LEU A 20 -0.86 1.07 -7.19
C LEU A 20 -1.08 -0.45 -7.10
N ILE A 21 -1.28 -0.92 -5.87
CA ILE A 21 -1.70 -2.30 -5.63
C ILE A 21 -3.14 -2.50 -6.13
N LEU A 22 -3.44 -3.65 -6.74
CA LEU A 22 -4.83 -3.95 -7.11
C LEU A 22 -5.71 -4.05 -5.86
N ASP A 23 -6.92 -3.50 -5.96
CA ASP A 23 -7.86 -3.47 -4.84
C ASP A 23 -8.14 -4.88 -4.26
N ARG A 24 -8.35 -5.86 -5.15
CA ARG A 24 -8.61 -7.26 -4.80
C ARG A 24 -7.46 -8.00 -4.08
N GLU A 25 -6.28 -7.40 -3.97
CA GLU A 25 -5.14 -8.09 -3.37
C GLU A 25 -5.21 -8.04 -1.85
N THR A 26 -5.10 -9.22 -1.22
CA THR A 26 -4.94 -9.37 0.21
C THR A 26 -3.49 -9.11 0.61
N THR A 27 -3.27 -8.29 1.62
CA THR A 27 -1.94 -8.04 2.17
C THR A 27 -1.65 -8.94 3.37
N ILE A 28 -0.36 -9.14 3.66
CA ILE A 28 0.07 -9.82 4.88
C ILE A 28 -0.44 -9.13 6.16
N ALA A 29 -0.62 -7.80 6.14
CA ALA A 29 -1.15 -7.05 7.27
C ALA A 29 -2.62 -7.41 7.54
N GLN A 30 -3.45 -7.54 6.49
CA GLN A 30 -4.83 -8.02 6.64
C GLN A 30 -4.88 -9.43 7.21
N VAL A 31 -4.04 -10.35 6.69
CA VAL A 31 -3.96 -11.72 7.22
C VAL A 31 -3.60 -11.73 8.71
N PHE A 32 -2.63 -10.92 9.14
CA PHE A 32 -2.22 -10.83 10.54
C PHE A 32 -3.29 -10.20 11.42
N LYS A 33 -3.89 -9.09 10.98
CA LYS A 33 -4.99 -8.42 11.69
C LYS A 33 -6.18 -9.37 11.90
N ASP A 34 -6.59 -10.10 10.86
CA ASP A 34 -7.69 -11.07 10.92
C ASP A 34 -7.40 -12.25 11.88
N ASN A 35 -6.13 -12.44 12.27
CA ASN A 35 -5.67 -13.46 13.21
C ASN A 35 -5.21 -12.88 14.55
N GLY A 36 -5.62 -11.65 14.89
CA GLY A 36 -5.44 -11.07 16.23
C GLY A 36 -4.07 -10.44 16.50
N TYR A 37 -3.27 -10.20 15.46
CA TYR A 37 -2.04 -9.42 15.61
C TYR A 37 -2.32 -7.93 15.53
N ALA A 38 -1.68 -7.15 16.41
CA ALA A 38 -1.58 -5.71 16.23
C ALA A 38 -0.67 -5.40 15.04
N THR A 39 -1.12 -4.49 14.17
CA THR A 39 -0.42 -4.18 12.92
C THR A 39 -0.03 -2.72 12.82
N GLY A 40 1.22 -2.44 12.44
CA GLY A 40 1.70 -1.08 12.25
C GLY A 40 2.70 -0.94 11.10
N ILE A 41 2.70 0.24 10.46
CA ILE A 41 3.66 0.60 9.42
C ILE A 41 4.22 2.00 9.66
N PHE A 42 5.53 2.12 9.49
CA PHE A 42 6.28 3.34 9.70
C PHE A 42 7.20 3.62 8.49
N GLY A 43 7.21 4.84 8.00
CA GLY A 43 8.08 5.26 6.89
C GLY A 43 7.38 5.31 5.55
N LYS A 44 7.56 4.31 4.69
CA LYS A 44 7.15 4.35 3.28
C LYS A 44 6.10 3.29 2.96
N TRP A 45 5.04 3.68 2.25
CA TRP A 45 4.02 2.77 1.73
C TRP A 45 4.18 2.47 0.23
N HIS A 46 4.06 3.50 -0.62
CA HIS A 46 4.27 3.45 -2.08
C HIS A 46 3.43 2.40 -2.83
N LEU A 47 2.24 2.09 -2.33
CA LEU A 47 1.28 1.22 -3.01
C LEU A 47 -0.08 1.88 -3.23
N GLY A 48 -0.18 3.18 -2.95
CA GLY A 48 -1.41 3.95 -3.06
C GLY A 48 -1.61 4.93 -1.92
N ASP A 49 -1.73 6.21 -2.23
CA ASP A 49 -1.99 7.26 -1.22
C ASP A 49 -3.49 7.51 -0.96
N ASN A 50 -4.38 6.95 -1.78
CA ASN A 50 -5.83 7.18 -1.72
C ASN A 50 -6.60 5.87 -1.53
N TYR A 51 -7.83 5.97 -1.00
CA TYR A 51 -8.75 4.83 -0.94
C TYR A 51 -8.91 4.18 -2.32
N PRO A 52 -8.97 2.84 -2.44
CA PRO A 52 -8.91 1.82 -1.37
C PRO A 52 -7.50 1.29 -1.08
N PHE A 53 -6.46 2.03 -1.43
CA PHE A 53 -5.08 1.54 -1.49
C PHE A 53 -4.21 1.95 -0.30
N ARG A 54 -4.73 2.75 0.63
CA ARG A 54 -3.96 3.28 1.76
C ARG A 54 -3.55 2.17 2.72
N PRO A 55 -2.50 2.36 3.54
CA PRO A 55 -2.10 1.34 4.52
C PRO A 55 -3.23 0.94 5.47
N GLU A 56 -4.05 1.90 5.91
CA GLU A 56 -5.20 1.65 6.78
C GLU A 56 -6.30 0.82 6.11
N ASP A 57 -6.49 0.96 4.80
CA ASP A 57 -7.42 0.13 4.01
C ASP A 57 -6.82 -1.27 3.76
N LYS A 58 -5.49 -1.38 3.83
CA LYS A 58 -4.71 -2.58 3.59
C LYS A 58 -4.22 -3.26 4.87
N GLY A 59 -4.96 -3.05 5.96
CA GLY A 59 -4.89 -3.89 7.17
C GLY A 59 -3.93 -3.43 8.24
N PHE A 60 -3.30 -2.26 8.11
CA PHE A 60 -2.53 -1.65 9.20
C PHE A 60 -3.44 -0.82 10.12
N GLU A 61 -3.23 -0.92 11.43
CA GLU A 61 -3.98 -0.16 12.44
C GLU A 61 -3.24 1.10 12.88
N GLU A 62 -1.93 0.99 13.09
CA GLU A 62 -1.05 2.14 13.38
C GLU A 62 -0.31 2.55 12.09
N VAL A 63 -0.47 3.81 11.66
CA VAL A 63 0.10 4.29 10.40
C VAL A 63 0.83 5.61 10.61
N LEU A 64 2.14 5.60 10.39
CA LEU A 64 2.97 6.80 10.29
C LEU A 64 3.85 6.71 9.05
N VAL A 65 3.29 7.10 7.90
CA VAL A 65 3.99 7.06 6.62
C VAL A 65 4.05 8.44 5.97
N HIS A 66 5.08 8.67 5.17
CA HIS A 66 5.08 9.79 4.23
C HIS A 66 4.32 9.40 2.96
N SER A 67 3.72 10.39 2.32
CA SER A 67 3.05 10.27 1.03
C SER A 67 4.02 10.01 -0.12
N GLY A 68 3.50 9.47 -1.23
CA GLY A 68 4.23 9.28 -2.47
C GLY A 68 5.24 8.11 -2.42
N GLY A 69 5.95 7.94 -3.53
CA GLY A 69 6.92 6.85 -3.68
C GLY A 69 8.27 7.06 -3.00
N GLY A 70 8.49 8.22 -2.44
CA GLY A 70 9.74 8.66 -1.83
C GLY A 70 9.48 10.01 -1.20
N VAL A 71 10.37 10.40 -0.29
CA VAL A 71 10.32 11.75 0.27
C VAL A 71 10.44 12.74 -0.91
N GLU A 72 9.59 13.77 -0.92
CA GLU A 72 9.49 14.78 -1.99
C GLU A 72 8.85 14.30 -3.31
N GLN A 73 8.29 13.09 -3.37
CA GLN A 73 7.55 12.63 -4.56
C GLN A 73 6.05 12.99 -4.50
N ALA A 74 5.48 13.30 -5.67
CA ALA A 74 4.07 13.64 -5.80
C ALA A 74 3.14 12.44 -5.49
N LEU A 75 1.98 12.76 -4.95
CA LEU A 75 0.89 11.83 -4.62
C LEU A 75 0.30 11.15 -5.87
N ASP A 76 -0.40 10.04 -5.66
CA ASP A 76 -1.13 9.32 -6.71
C ASP A 76 -2.36 10.06 -7.29
N TYR A 77 -2.60 11.32 -6.90
CA TYR A 77 -3.69 12.13 -7.46
C TYR A 77 -3.34 12.60 -8.88
N TRP A 78 -4.00 11.98 -9.87
CA TRP A 78 -4.18 12.55 -11.20
C TRP A 78 -5.53 13.26 -11.19
N GLY A 79 -5.53 14.54 -11.56
CA GLY A 79 -6.68 15.46 -11.56
C GLY A 79 -8.04 14.82 -11.78
#